data_AF-A0A971H8S4-F1
#
_entry.id   AF-A0A971H8S4-F1
#
_cell.length_a   1.000
_cell.length_b   1.000
_cell.length_c   1.000
_cell.angle_alpha   90.00
_cell.angle_beta   90.00
_cell.angle_gamma   90.00
#
_symmetry.space_group_name_H-M   'P 1'
#
loop_
_entity.id
_entity.type
_entity.pdbx_description
1 polymer ?
#
loop_
_entity_poly.entity_id
_entity_poly.type
_entity_poly.pdbx_seq_one_letter_code
_entity_poly.pdbx_strand_id
1 'polypeptide(L)' 'MAKHSGHIISVNGNMVNVRFEGSVSQNEVGYIVLGDKRLKSEVIKINGKTASMQVFEMT' A
#
# COMPACT_ATOMS: atom_id res chain seq x y z
N MET A 1 2.41 -17.62 -9.19
CA MET A 1 1.42 -16.53 -9.08
C MET A 1 2.09 -15.38 -8.37
N ALA A 2 2.08 -14.17 -8.95
CA ALA A 2 2.68 -13.01 -8.30
C ALA A 2 1.86 -12.63 -7.06
N LYS A 3 2.52 -12.48 -5.91
CA LYS A 3 1.87 -12.18 -4.64
C LYS A 3 1.87 -10.67 -4.44
N HIS A 4 0.83 -9.98 -4.87
CA HIS A 4 0.68 -8.52 -4.74
C HIS A 4 0.14 -8.09 -3.36
N SER A 5 0.46 -8.83 -2.31
CA SER A 5 -0.02 -8.59 -0.94
C SER A 5 1.16 -8.28 -0.04
N GLY A 6 1.00 -7.30 0.86
CA GLY A 6 2.00 -6.94 1.84
C GLY A 6 1.42 -6.73 3.23
N HIS A 7 2.30 -6.43 4.19
CA HIS A 7 1.94 -6.13 5.57
C HIS A 7 2.24 -4.65 5.86
N ILE A 8 1.32 -4.00 6.56
CA ILE A 8 1.47 -2.60 6.98
C ILE A 8 2.58 -2.54 8.03
N ILE A 9 3.56 -1.67 7.83
CA ILE A 9 4.67 -1.44 8.78
C ILE A 9 4.60 -0.08 9.47
N SER A 10 3.93 0.92 8.88
CA SER A 10 3.68 2.21 9.52
C SER A 10 2.54 2.97 8.85
N VAL A 11 1.86 3.82 9.61
CA VAL A 11 0.81 4.73 9.13
C VAL A 11 1.14 6.15 9.63
N ASN A 12 1.09 7.15 8.75
CA ASN A 12 1.26 8.56 9.09
C ASN A 12 0.32 9.42 8.22
N GLY A 13 -0.77 9.91 8.83
CA GLY A 13 -1.83 10.57 8.08
C GLY A 13 -2.40 9.66 7.00
N ASN A 14 -2.50 10.16 5.76
CA ASN A 14 -2.92 9.35 4.60
C ASN A 14 -1.78 8.54 3.96
N MET A 15 -0.58 8.55 4.53
CA MET A 15 0.56 7.76 4.03
C MET A 15 0.70 6.45 4.78
N VAL A 16 0.77 5.34 4.05
CA VAL A 16 0.94 4.00 4.63
C VAL A 16 2.14 3.31 4.00
N ASN A 17 3.07 2.84 4.83
CA ASN A 17 4.17 2.02 4.35
C ASN A 17 3.80 0.54 4.46
N VAL A 18 4.01 -0.18 3.37
CA VAL A 18 3.71 -1.60 3.23
C VAL A 18 4.99 -2.35 2.87
N ARG A 19 5.35 -3.36 3.66
CA ARG A 19 6.38 -4.32 3.26
C ARG A 19 5.74 -5.40 2.41
N PHE A 20 6.25 -5.59 1.21
CA PHE A 20 5.70 -6.54 0.24
C PHE A 20 6.76 -7.56 -0.19
N GLU A 21 6.29 -8.66 -0.75
CA GLU A 21 7.11 -9.65 -1.45
C GLU A 21 6.65 -9.70 -2.91
N GLY A 22 7.56 -10.00 -3.84
CA GLY A 22 7.22 -10.02 -5.26
C GLY A 22 7.23 -8.64 -5.91
N SER A 23 6.38 -8.45 -6.91
CA SER A 23 6.40 -7.30 -7.79
C SER A 23 5.30 -6.30 -7.43
N VAL A 24 5.71 -5.08 -7.10
CA VAL A 24 4.84 -3.91 -6.96
C VAL A 24 5.44 -2.80 -7.82
N SER A 25 4.59 -2.05 -8.52
CA SER A 25 5.02 -0.95 -9.40
C SER A 25 4.62 0.40 -8.84
N GLN A 26 5.40 1.43 -9.17
CA GLN A 26 5.03 2.80 -8.87
C GLN A 26 3.78 3.18 -9.68
N ASN A 27 2.92 4.02 -9.11
CA ASN A 27 1.60 4.40 -9.62
C ASN A 27 0.60 3.24 -9.73
N GLU A 28 0.93 2.06 -9.18
CA GLU A 28 -0.01 0.95 -9.06
C GLU A 28 -1.06 1.30 -7.98
N VAL A 29 -2.32 0.98 -8.27
CA VAL A 29 -3.42 1.13 -7.32
C VAL A 29 -3.55 -0.17 -6.51
N GLY A 30 -3.55 -0.02 -5.19
CA GLY A 30 -3.84 -1.10 -4.24
C GLY A 30 -4.96 -0.73 -3.28
N TYR A 31 -5.32 -1.68 -2.43
CA TYR A 31 -6.31 -1.49 -1.38
C TYR A 31 -5.71 -1.84 -0.02
N ILE A 32 -5.91 -0.95 0.94
CA ILE A 32 -5.68 -1.26 2.35
C ILE A 32 -6.97 -1.88 2.90
N VAL A 33 -6.86 -3.12 3.39
CA VAL A 33 -7.99 -3.88 3.92
C VAL A 33 -8.07 -3.66 5.43
N LEU A 34 -9.20 -3.13 5.91
CA LEU A 34 -9.52 -2.93 7.32
C LEU A 34 -10.89 -3.55 7.62
N GLY A 35 -10.90 -4.81 8.05
CA GLY A 35 -12.13 -5.60 8.13
C GLY A 35 -12.81 -5.66 6.77
N ASP A 36 -14.05 -5.18 6.69
CA ASP A 36 -14.81 -5.12 5.44
C ASP A 36 -14.52 -3.86 4.59
N LYS A 37 -13.79 -2.89 5.15
CA LYS A 37 -13.43 -1.67 4.42
C LYS A 37 -12.22 -1.93 3.54
N ARG A 38 -12.26 -1.36 2.34
CA ARG A 38 -11.15 -1.35 1.38
C ARG A 38 -10.84 0.09 1.02
N LEU A 39 -9.78 0.61 1.59
CA LEU A 39 -9.35 1.99 1.35
C LEU A 39 -8.51 2.01 0.08
N LYS A 40 -8.94 2.77 -0.93
CA LYS A 40 -8.21 2.83 -2.21
C LYS A 40 -6.92 3.63 -2.00
N SER A 41 -5.82 3.15 -2.56
CA SER A 41 -4.52 3.79 -2.41
C SER A 41 -3.64 3.64 -3.63
N GLU A 42 -2.70 4.56 -3.82
CA GLU A 42 -1.72 4.52 -4.91
C GLU A 42 -0.29 4.41 -4.36
N VAL A 43 0.53 3.57 -5.00
CA VAL A 43 1.97 3.47 -4.69
C VAL A 43 2.71 4.68 -5.22
N ILE A 44 3.12 5.59 -4.34
CA ILE A 44 3.82 6.82 -4.75
C ILE A 44 5.35 6.67 -4.73
N LYS A 45 5.88 5.70 -3.98
CA LYS A 45 7.33 5.45 -3.86
C LYS A 45 7.61 4.00 -3.48
N ILE A 46 8.66 3.43 -4.06
CA ILE A 46 9.19 2.12 -3.70
C ILE A 46 10.64 2.27 -3.24
N ASN A 47 10.97 1.66 -2.09
CA ASN A 47 12.33 1.55 -1.58
C ASN A 47 12.60 0.09 -1.17
N GLY A 48 13.33 -0.64 -2.00
CA GLY A 48 13.56 -2.07 -1.82
C GLY A 48 12.24 -2.85 -1.76
N LYS A 49 11.97 -3.47 -0.61
CA LYS A 49 10.74 -4.24 -0.35
C LYS A 49 9.65 -3.45 0.38
N THR A 50 9.75 -2.12 0.39
CA THR A 50 8.77 -1.24 1.04
C THR A 50 8.13 -0.32 0.01
N ALA A 51 6.81 -0.29 -0.04
CA ALA A 51 6.02 0.64 -0.83
C ALA A 51 5.40 1.68 0.11
N SER A 52 5.53 2.96 -0.22
CA SER A 52 4.75 4.03 0.39
C SER A 52 3.50 4.24 -0.45
N MET A 53 2.34 4.09 0.17
CA MET A 53 1.03 4.19 -0.45
C MET A 53 0.26 5.38 0.11
N GLN A 54 -0.31 6.20 -0.77
CA GLN A 54 -1.19 7.29 -0.38
C GLN A 54 -2.64 6.85 -0.47
N VAL A 55 -3.39 6.99 0.63
CA VAL A 55 -4.82 6.70 0.71
C VAL A 55 -5.62 7.87 0.13
N PHE A 56 -6.61 7.56 -0.70
CA PHE A 56 -7.46 8.58 -1.34
C PHE A 56 -8.57 9.11 -0.44
N GLU A 57 -9.14 8.26 0.43
CA GLU A 57 -10.17 8.73 1.37
C GLU A 57 -9.53 9.60 2.47
N MET A 58 -10.05 10.81 2.69
CA MET A 58 -9.82 11.51 3.96
C MET A 58 -10.57 10.73 5.04
N THR A 59 -9.83 10.07 5.93
CA THR A 59 -10.34 9.48 7.17
C THR A 59 -10.73 10.55 8.17
#